data_AF-A0A374JRE7-F1
#
_entry.id   AF-A0A374JRE7-F1
#
_cell.length_a   1.000
_cell.length_b   1.000
_cell.length_c   1.000
_cell.angle_alpha   90.00
_cell.angle_beta   90.00
_cell.angle_gamma   90.00
#
_symmetry.space_group_name_H-M   'P 1'
#
loop_
_entity.id
_entity.type
_entity.pdbx_description
1 polymer ?
#
loop_
_entity_poly.entity_id
_entity_poly.type
_entity_poly.pdbx_seq_one_letter_code
_entity_poly.pdbx_strand_id
1 'polypeptide(L)'
;MTFGERLYELRNINNLSQEELAEVLDVSRQSISKWENDKAYPEMTRLFMKTNGNDFKNWMNHGTKIQILIRRIMIIGLIALMIYGTGYAIGTFIAHLGF
;
A
#
# COMPACT_ATOMS: atom_id res chain seq x y z
N MET A 1 1.84 30.72 7.41
CA MET A 1 1.34 29.36 7.17
C MET A 1 0.33 28.99 8.25
N THR A 2 -0.92 29.35 8.00
CA THR A 2 -2.09 28.93 8.77
C THR A 2 -2.55 27.54 8.31
N PHE A 3 -3.55 26.99 9.00
CA PHE A 3 -4.18 25.73 8.60
C PHE A 3 -4.83 25.85 7.22
N GLY A 4 -5.57 26.94 6.97
CA GLY A 4 -6.21 27.20 5.68
C GLY A 4 -5.23 27.32 4.53
N GLU A 5 -4.12 28.04 4.74
CA GLU A 5 -3.03 28.17 3.74
C GLU A 5 -2.44 26.80 3.37
N ARG A 6 -2.15 25.96 4.37
CA ARG A 6 -1.60 24.61 4.14
C ARG A 6 -2.59 23.67 3.44
N LEU A 7 -3.87 23.77 3.79
CA LEU A 7 -4.93 22.97 3.16
C LEU A 7 -5.09 23.32 1.68
N TYR A 8 -5.07 24.62 1.36
CA TYR A 8 -5.13 25.12 -0.01
C TYR A 8 -3.93 24.64 -0.85
N GLU A 9 -2.72 24.72 -0.30
CA GLU A 9 -1.51 24.24 -0.97
C GLU A 9 -1.58 22.73 -1.28
N LEU A 10 -1.93 21.92 -0.28
CA LEU A 10 -2.06 20.47 -0.46
C LEU A 10 -3.14 20.11 -1.48
N ARG A 11 -4.26 20.83 -1.48
CA ARG A 11 -5.33 20.62 -2.45
C ARG A 11 -4.83 20.87 -3.88
N ASN A 12 -4.13 21.98 -4.10
CA ASN A 12 -3.63 22.34 -5.43
C ASN A 12 -2.51 21.41 -5.92
N ILE A 13 -1.62 20.95 -5.03
CA ILE A 13 -0.56 19.98 -5.38
C ILE A 13 -1.18 18.66 -5.88
N ASN A 14 -2.35 18.29 -5.36
CA ASN A 14 -3.10 17.11 -5.79
C ASN A 14 -4.05 17.38 -6.97
N ASN A 15 -4.04 18.60 -7.55
CA ASN A 15 -4.93 19.04 -8.63
C ASN A 15 -6.43 18.86 -8.32
N LEU A 16 -6.82 19.00 -7.05
CA LEU A 16 -8.22 18.88 -6.63
C LEU A 16 -8.88 20.26 -6.60
N SER A 17 -10.14 20.34 -7.02
CA SER A 17 -11.03 21.47 -6.74
C SER A 17 -11.54 21.42 -5.29
N GLN A 18 -12.09 22.53 -4.79
CA GLN A 18 -12.73 22.53 -3.47
C GLN A 18 -13.90 21.54 -3.38
N GLU A 19 -14.59 21.29 -4.50
CA GLU A 19 -15.69 20.32 -4.57
C GLU A 19 -15.15 18.88 -4.45
N GLU A 20 -14.13 18.53 -5.23
CA GLU A 20 -13.51 17.19 -5.18
C GLU A 20 -12.88 16.91 -3.81
N LEU A 21 -12.25 17.91 -3.19
CA LEU A 21 -11.75 17.75 -1.82
C LEU A 21 -12.89 17.59 -0.81
N ALA A 22 -14.02 18.27 -1.01
CA ALA A 22 -15.19 18.14 -0.16
C ALA A 22 -15.81 16.75 -0.26
N GLU A 23 -15.90 16.20 -1.48
CA GLU A 23 -16.34 14.83 -1.74
C GLU A 23 -15.42 13.81 -1.06
N VAL A 24 -14.10 13.96 -1.20
CA VAL A 24 -13.09 13.08 -0.56
C VAL A 24 -13.20 13.09 0.97
N LEU A 25 -13.55 14.24 1.55
CA LEU A 25 -13.65 14.41 3.00
C LEU A 25 -15.09 14.22 3.54
N ASP A 26 -16.06 13.87 2.68
CA ASP A 26 -17.50 13.76 2.99
C ASP A 26 -18.04 15.00 3.74
N VAL A 27 -17.62 16.19 3.29
CA VAL A 27 -18.07 17.48 3.80
C VAL A 27 -18.63 18.33 2.66
N SER A 28 -19.25 19.46 2.98
CA SER A 28 -19.70 20.38 1.94
C SER A 28 -18.54 21.23 1.44
N ARG A 29 -18.59 21.64 0.17
CA ARG A 29 -17.63 22.61 -0.42
C ARG A 29 -17.52 23.89 0.40
N GLN A 30 -18.63 24.34 0.99
CA GLN A 30 -18.65 25.52 1.86
C GLN A 30 -17.79 25.31 3.12
N SER A 31 -17.69 24.08 3.65
CA SER A 31 -16.79 23.76 4.76
C SER A 31 -15.33 23.90 4.32
N ILE A 32 -14.95 23.33 3.17
CA ILE A 32 -13.59 23.49 2.62
C ILE A 32 -13.25 24.97 2.40
N SER A 33 -14.16 25.74 1.81
CA SER A 33 -13.96 27.19 1.63
C SER A 33 -13.77 27.92 2.95
N LYS A 34 -14.55 27.60 3.99
CA LYS A 34 -14.38 28.21 5.32
C LYS A 34 -13.04 27.83 5.96
N TRP A 35 -12.59 26.59 5.77
CA TRP A 35 -11.31 26.10 6.27
C TRP A 35 -10.12 26.78 5.58
N GLU A 36 -10.15 26.91 4.26
CA GLU A 36 -9.09 27.59 3.50
C GLU A 36 -9.00 29.09 3.80
N ASN A 37 -10.09 29.71 4.25
CA ASN A 37 -10.13 31.12 4.64
C ASN A 37 -9.99 31.34 6.16
N ASP A 38 -9.61 30.30 6.93
CA ASP A 38 -9.48 30.33 8.39
C ASP A 38 -10.75 30.83 9.13
N LYS A 39 -11.93 30.71 8.50
CA LYS A 39 -13.24 31.12 9.04
C LYS A 39 -13.89 30.05 9.91
N ALA A 40 -13.44 28.81 9.78
CA ALA A 40 -13.82 27.68 10.61
C ALA A 40 -12.67 26.67 10.60
N TYR A 41 -12.63 25.83 11.61
CA TYR A 41 -11.73 24.68 11.63
C TYR A 41 -12.54 23.40 11.39
N PRO A 42 -11.89 22.32 10.92
CA PRO A 42 -12.54 21.02 10.84
C PRO A 42 -13.02 20.63 12.24
N GLU A 43 -14.33 20.47 12.39
CA GLU A 43 -14.89 19.94 13.62
C GLU A 43 -14.49 18.46 13.68
N MET A 44 -13.65 18.11 14.67
CA MET A 44 -12.98 16.80 14.83
C MET A 44 -13.93 15.59 14.75
N THR A 45 -15.24 15.79 14.78
CA THR A 45 -16.28 14.78 14.86
C THR A 45 -16.67 14.17 13.49
N ARG A 46 -16.42 14.83 12.35
CA ARG A 46 -16.84 14.27 11.04
C ARG A 46 -15.75 13.62 10.21
N LEU A 47 -14.47 13.92 10.44
CA LEU A 47 -13.38 13.36 9.63
C LEU A 47 -13.08 11.87 9.93
N PHE A 48 -13.53 11.34 11.07
CA PHE A 48 -13.18 10.00 11.53
C PHE A 48 -14.29 8.95 11.40
N MET A 49 -15.49 9.32 10.95
CA MET A 49 -16.65 8.43 11.03
C MET A 49 -17.18 7.92 9.69
N LYS A 50 -16.35 7.91 8.63
CA LYS A 50 -16.74 7.25 7.37
C LYS A 50 -15.62 6.74 6.47
N THR A 51 -14.53 6.26 7.05
CA THR A 51 -13.70 5.23 6.40
C THR A 51 -12.90 4.55 7.50
N ASN A 52 -13.10 3.24 7.71
CA ASN A 52 -12.27 2.52 8.67
C ASN A 52 -10.87 2.33 8.06
N GLY A 53 -10.02 3.35 8.19
CA GLY A 53 -8.66 3.39 7.63
C GLY A 53 -7.69 2.42 8.29
N ASN A 54 -8.00 1.94 9.49
CA ASN A 54 -7.25 0.84 10.11
C ASN A 54 -7.60 -0.52 9.47
N ASP A 55 -8.84 -0.74 9.06
CA ASP A 55 -9.27 -2.00 8.44
C ASP A 55 -8.65 -2.18 7.05
N PHE A 56 -8.64 -1.13 6.23
CA PHE A 56 -8.10 -1.19 4.88
C PHE A 56 -6.58 -1.42 4.88
N LYS A 57 -5.85 -0.75 5.77
CA LYS A 57 -4.39 -0.90 5.91
C LYS A 57 -4.00 -2.26 6.52
N ASN A 58 -4.80 -2.80 7.43
CA ASN A 58 -4.59 -4.13 8.01
C ASN A 58 -4.86 -5.27 7.00
N TRP A 59 -5.84 -5.09 6.12
CA TRP A 59 -6.19 -6.06 5.08
C TRP A 59 -5.15 -6.09 3.93
N MET A 60 -4.68 -4.92 3.47
CA MET A 60 -3.64 -4.80 2.42
C MET A 60 -2.27 -5.34 2.86
N ASN A 61 -1.92 -5.19 4.13
CA ASN A 61 -0.67 -5.73 4.67
C ASN A 61 -0.70 -7.26 4.88
N HIS A 62 -1.87 -7.89 4.98
CA HIS A 62 -2.00 -9.35 5.05
C HIS A 62 -1.76 -10.01 3.68
N GLY A 63 -2.37 -9.49 2.61
CA GLY A 63 -2.22 -10.04 1.26
C GLY A 63 -0.78 -10.00 0.76
N THR A 64 -0.07 -8.90 1.00
CA THR A 64 1.31 -8.70 0.52
C THR A 64 2.32 -9.64 1.20
N LYS A 65 2.15 -9.94 2.50
CA LYS A 65 3.06 -10.82 3.25
C LYS A 65 2.96 -12.29 2.83
N ILE A 66 1.74 -12.79 2.62
CA ILE A 66 1.50 -14.16 2.14
C ILE A 66 2.05 -14.33 0.73
N GLN A 67 1.83 -13.34 -0.15
CA GLN A 67 2.39 -13.35 -1.51
C GLN A 67 3.92 -13.36 -1.53
N ILE A 68 4.58 -12.61 -0.64
CA ILE A 68 6.04 -12.63 -0.48
C ILE A 68 6.53 -13.98 0.04
N LEU A 69 5.81 -14.59 1.00
CA LEU A 69 6.17 -15.89 1.55
C LEU A 69 6.05 -17.01 0.51
N ILE A 70 4.96 -17.03 -0.26
CA ILE A 70 4.75 -17.99 -1.37
C ILE A 70 5.86 -17.85 -2.41
N ARG A 71 6.20 -16.62 -2.82
CA ARG A 71 7.31 -16.37 -3.75
C ARG A 71 8.65 -16.89 -3.22
N ARG A 72 8.95 -16.69 -1.93
CA ARG A 72 10.19 -17.18 -1.30
C ARG A 72 10.27 -18.71 -1.30
N ILE A 73 9.19 -19.38 -0.94
CA ILE A 73 9.13 -20.85 -0.91
C ILE A 73 9.30 -21.42 -2.33
N MET A 74 8.65 -20.85 -3.34
CA MET A 74 8.82 -21.29 -4.74
C MET A 74 10.26 -21.13 -5.24
N ILE A 75 10.92 -20.01 -4.93
CA ILE A 75 12.31 -19.78 -5.34
C ILE A 75 13.24 -20.81 -4.68
N ILE A 76 13.08 -21.07 -3.38
CA ILE A 76 13.89 -22.07 -2.66
C ILE A 76 13.67 -23.47 -3.24
N GLY A 77 12.42 -23.83 -3.54
CA GLY A 77 12.09 -25.11 -4.17
C GLY A 77 12.73 -25.29 -5.54
N LEU A 78 12.71 -24.25 -6.38
CA LEU A 78 13.37 -24.27 -7.70
C LEU A 78 14.89 -24.40 -7.58
N ILE A 79 15.52 -23.70 -6.63
CA ILE A 79 16.97 -23.79 -6.39
C ILE A 79 17.34 -25.21 -5.92
N ALA A 80 16.57 -25.77 -4.98
CA ALA A 80 16.79 -27.14 -4.52
C ALA A 80 16.67 -28.14 -5.69
N LEU A 81 15.65 -28.01 -6.52
CA LEU A 81 15.46 -28.87 -7.70
C LEU A 81 16.65 -28.81 -8.66
N MET A 82 17.22 -27.62 -8.91
CA MET A 82 18.41 -27.48 -9.75
C MET A 82 19.65 -28.17 -9.15
N ILE A 83 19.82 -28.12 -7.83
CA ILE A 83 20.94 -28.77 -7.14
C ILE A 83 20.78 -30.29 -7.15
N TYR A 84 19.59 -30.81 -6.84
CA TYR A 84 19.36 -32.26 -6.82
C TYR A 84 19.31 -32.87 -8.23
N GLY A 85 18.84 -32.13 -9.24
CA GLY A 85 18.85 -32.57 -10.64
C GLY A 85 20.26 -32.73 -11.21
N THR A 86 21.19 -31.84 -10.84
CA THR A 86 22.61 -31.96 -11.20
C THR A 86 23.34 -33.04 -10.39
N GLY A 87 22.99 -33.21 -9.12
CA GLY A 87 23.51 -34.30 -8.28
C GLY A 87 23.18 -35.70 -8.83
N TYR A 88 21.97 -35.92 -9.35
CA TYR A 88 21.60 -37.19 -10.00
C TYR A 88 22.41 -37.43 -11.30
N ALA A 89 22.64 -36.38 -12.09
CA ALA A 89 23.46 -36.46 -13.31
C ALA A 89 24.94 -36.77 -13.00
N ILE A 90 25.50 -36.18 -11.95
CA ILE A 90 26.88 -36.46 -11.51
C ILE A 90 26.98 -37.87 -10.93
N GLY A 91 26.03 -38.29 -10.09
CA GLY A 91 26.02 -39.64 -9.50
C GLY A 91 25.87 -40.75 -10.55
N THR A 92 25.00 -40.55 -11.54
CA THR A 92 24.86 -41.49 -12.67
C THR A 92 26.09 -41.53 -13.56
N PHE A 93 26.76 -40.38 -13.79
CA PHE A 93 28.00 -40.31 -14.54
C PHE A 93 29.17 -41.01 -13.84
N ILE A 94 29.33 -40.84 -12.52
CA ILE A 94 30.34 -41.54 -11.73
C ILE A 94 30.07 -43.05 -11.72
N ALA A 95 28.81 -43.47 -11.53
CA ALA A 95 28.42 -44.88 -11.59
C ALA A 95 28.70 -45.53 -12.95
N HIS A 96 28.62 -44.77 -14.05
CA HIS A 96 28.96 -45.26 -15.40
C HIS A 96 30.47 -45.35 -15.64
N LEU A 97 31.29 -44.58 -14.90
CA LEU A 97 32.75 -44.64 -14.95
C LEU A 97 33.35 -45.76 -14.10
N GLY A 98 32.53 -46.50 -13.34
CA GLY A 98 32.95 -47.70 -12.62
C GLY A 98 33.75 -47.46 -11.33
N PHE A 99 33.62 -46.28 -10.73
CA PHE A 99 34.16 -45.97 -9.40
C PHE A 99 33.14 -46.25 -8.29
#